data_AF-A0AAQ3NKS0-F1
#
_entry.id   AF-A0AAQ3NKS0-F1
#
_cell.length_a   1.000
_cell.length_b   1.000
_cell.length_c   1.000
_cell.angle_alpha   90.00
_cell.angle_beta   90.00
_cell.angle_gamma   90.00
#
_symmetry.space_group_name_H-M   'P 1'
#
loop_
_entity.id
_entity.type
_entity.pdbx_description
1 polymer ?
#
loop_
_entity_poly.entity_id
_entity_poly.type
_entity_poly.pdbx_seq_one_letter_code
_entity_poly.pdbx_strand_id
1 'polypeptide(L)'
;MHFGISANDRDDDDIAEFRKCIRVLADKVSFLSRHREELHEKYSRTEAANEQLRKELEEKIDQVKTYYNKHQLEKQANKEKICFGCLEVHEIAAFVLTSAGYYEAITRNCSNYYLSDESVALFAEHVPSRPNYIVGQIVHIERQIVKAAPPRPEHVRAEKFTTPDKGTDWLTLNSGSTPNPYGLPVGCEYFLVTVAMLPDTTIHSSSPS
;
A
#
# COMPACT_ATOMS: atom_id res chain seq x y z
N MET A 1 -103.97 42.55 -9.81
CA MET A 1 -103.01 42.38 -8.70
C MET A 1 -102.14 41.20 -9.05
N HIS A 2 -100.85 41.44 -9.26
CA HIS A 2 -99.84 40.42 -9.53
C HIS A 2 -99.34 39.88 -8.18
N PHE A 3 -99.34 38.56 -8.01
CA PHE A 3 -98.51 37.89 -7.02
C PHE A 3 -97.80 36.74 -7.71
N GLY A 4 -96.49 36.93 -7.92
CA GLY A 4 -95.61 35.94 -8.52
C GLY A 4 -95.32 34.81 -7.54
N ILE A 5 -95.26 33.59 -8.07
CA ILE A 5 -94.83 32.40 -7.34
C ILE A 5 -93.30 32.33 -7.43
N SER A 6 -92.61 32.63 -6.33
CA SER A 6 -91.15 32.59 -6.22
C SER A 6 -90.74 31.53 -5.19
N ALA A 7 -90.96 30.26 -5.53
CA ALA A 7 -90.55 29.13 -4.68
C ALA A 7 -89.78 28.03 -5.43
N ASN A 8 -89.75 28.06 -6.77
CA ASN A 8 -89.23 26.95 -7.58
C ASN A 8 -87.76 27.10 -8.00
N ASP A 9 -87.19 28.32 -7.95
CA ASP A 9 -85.79 28.58 -8.30
C ASP A 9 -84.80 28.12 -7.21
N ARG A 10 -85.27 28.06 -5.96
CA ARG A 10 -84.39 27.85 -4.80
C ARG A 10 -83.98 26.39 -4.62
N ASP A 11 -84.91 25.46 -4.89
CA ASP A 11 -84.66 24.03 -4.80
C ASP A 11 -83.79 23.50 -5.98
N ASP A 12 -83.88 24.13 -7.16
CA ASP A 12 -83.06 23.76 -8.33
C ASP A 12 -81.59 24.23 -8.16
N ASP A 13 -81.39 25.40 -7.56
CA ASP A 13 -80.06 25.93 -7.21
C ASP A 13 -79.34 25.05 -6.17
N ASP A 14 -80.06 24.59 -5.15
CA ASP A 14 -79.53 23.67 -4.13
C ASP A 14 -79.13 22.30 -4.75
N ILE A 15 -79.92 21.78 -5.68
CA ILE A 15 -79.60 20.54 -6.42
C ILE A 15 -78.39 20.75 -7.34
N ALA A 16 -78.27 21.93 -7.98
CA ALA A 16 -77.15 22.27 -8.84
C ALA A 16 -75.83 22.38 -8.05
N GLU A 17 -75.82 23.03 -6.89
CA GLU A 17 -74.65 23.10 -6.01
C GLU A 17 -74.28 21.74 -5.43
N PHE A 18 -75.25 20.88 -5.10
CA PHE A 18 -74.98 19.50 -4.69
C PHE A 18 -74.31 18.70 -5.81
N ARG A 19 -74.81 18.77 -7.04
CA ARG A 19 -74.20 18.11 -8.21
C ARG A 19 -72.77 18.59 -8.48
N LYS A 20 -72.51 19.88 -8.28
CA LYS A 20 -71.17 20.48 -8.37
C LYS A 20 -70.24 19.95 -7.27
N CYS A 21 -70.72 19.81 -6.03
CA CYS A 21 -69.96 19.19 -4.95
C CYS A 21 -69.60 17.74 -5.27
N ILE A 22 -70.54 16.95 -5.80
CA ILE A 22 -70.29 15.57 -6.23
C ILE A 22 -69.24 15.52 -7.35
N ARG A 23 -69.29 16.45 -8.31
CA ARG A 23 -68.28 16.51 -9.39
C ARG A 23 -66.88 16.81 -8.85
N VAL A 24 -66.76 17.82 -7.99
CA VAL A 24 -65.47 18.16 -7.33
C VAL A 24 -64.94 16.99 -6.51
N LEU A 25 -65.82 16.26 -5.82
CA LEU A 25 -65.44 15.07 -5.07
C LEU A 25 -64.94 13.96 -6.00
N ALA A 26 -65.64 13.69 -7.10
CA ALA A 26 -65.23 12.70 -8.09
C ALA A 26 -63.86 13.02 -8.71
N ASP A 27 -63.62 14.29 -9.04
CA ASP A 27 -62.34 14.75 -9.58
C ASP A 27 -61.20 14.54 -8.57
N LYS A 28 -61.43 14.89 -7.29
CA LYS A 28 -60.46 14.65 -6.22
C LYS A 28 -60.19 13.17 -5.98
N VAL A 29 -61.23 12.33 -6.00
CA VAL A 29 -61.07 10.87 -5.83
C VAL A 29 -60.30 10.28 -7.00
N SER A 30 -60.58 10.71 -8.23
CA SER A 30 -59.83 10.30 -9.43
C SER A 30 -58.35 10.69 -9.35
N PHE A 31 -58.07 11.93 -8.94
CA PHE A 31 -56.70 12.40 -8.72
C PHE A 31 -55.98 11.59 -7.64
N LEU A 32 -56.59 11.39 -6.49
CA LEU A 32 -56.01 10.62 -5.39
C LEU A 32 -55.77 9.15 -5.77
N SER A 33 -56.66 8.56 -6.57
CA SER A 33 -56.53 7.18 -7.05
C SER A 33 -55.32 7.04 -7.97
N ARG A 34 -55.17 7.94 -8.95
CA ARG A 34 -54.01 7.97 -9.86
C ARG A 34 -52.70 8.24 -9.10
N HIS A 35 -52.70 9.22 -8.21
CA HIS A 35 -51.52 9.55 -7.41
C HIS A 35 -51.08 8.38 -6.51
N ARG A 36 -52.03 7.61 -5.96
CA ARG A 36 -51.73 6.40 -5.18
C ARG A 36 -51.08 5.32 -6.04
N GLU A 37 -51.57 5.12 -7.26
CA GLU A 37 -51.01 4.14 -8.21
C GLU A 37 -49.57 4.53 -8.62
N GLU A 38 -49.35 5.79 -8.97
CA GLU A 38 -48.01 6.31 -9.31
C GLU A 38 -47.02 6.17 -8.14
N LEU A 39 -47.47 6.48 -6.92
CA LEU A 39 -46.64 6.34 -5.72
C LEU A 39 -46.30 4.87 -5.44
N HIS A 40 -47.28 3.98 -5.62
CA HIS A 40 -47.08 2.54 -5.44
C HIS A 40 -46.09 1.97 -6.47
N GLU A 41 -46.22 2.35 -7.75
CA GLU A 41 -45.27 1.93 -8.78
C GLU A 41 -43.85 2.43 -8.47
N LYS A 42 -43.71 3.69 -8.07
CA LYS A 42 -42.42 4.27 -7.70
C LYS A 42 -41.79 3.56 -6.50
N TYR A 43 -42.60 3.22 -5.49
CA TYR A 43 -42.14 2.47 -4.33
C TYR A 43 -41.65 1.08 -4.73
N SER A 44 -42.45 0.33 -5.50
CA SER A 44 -42.08 -1.01 -5.97
C SER A 44 -40.81 -1.01 -6.81
N ARG A 45 -40.63 -0.02 -7.70
CA ARG A 45 -39.40 0.14 -8.49
C ARG A 45 -38.17 0.42 -7.61
N THR A 46 -38.34 1.27 -6.60
CA THR A 46 -37.27 1.63 -5.66
C THR A 46 -36.90 0.45 -4.76
N GLU A 47 -37.89 -0.33 -4.32
CA GLU A 47 -37.71 -1.55 -3.54
C GLU A 47 -36.90 -2.59 -4.33
N ALA A 48 -37.26 -2.86 -5.58
CA ALA A 48 -36.52 -3.78 -6.45
C ALA A 48 -35.07 -3.31 -6.70
N ALA A 49 -34.85 -2.01 -6.92
CA ALA A 49 -33.51 -1.46 -7.08
C ALA A 49 -32.68 -1.60 -5.79
N ASN A 50 -33.28 -1.38 -4.63
CA ASN A 50 -32.61 -1.58 -3.34
C ASN A 50 -32.27 -3.05 -3.08
N GLU A 51 -33.13 -3.99 -3.44
CA GLU A 51 -32.82 -5.42 -3.34
C GLU A 51 -31.64 -5.79 -4.24
N GLN A 52 -31.58 -5.25 -5.45
CA GLN A 52 -30.47 -5.47 -6.35
C GLN A 52 -29.16 -4.91 -5.78
N LEU A 53 -29.17 -3.67 -5.27
CA LEU A 53 -27.99 -3.06 -4.63
C LEU A 53 -27.52 -3.85 -3.41
N ARG A 54 -28.45 -4.42 -2.62
CA ARG A 54 -28.09 -5.30 -1.49
C ARG A 54 -27.36 -6.56 -1.95
N LYS A 55 -27.79 -7.19 -3.04
CA LYS A 55 -27.11 -8.37 -3.61
C LYS A 55 -25.71 -8.02 -4.10
N GLU A 56 -25.57 -6.92 -4.83
CA GLU A 56 -24.28 -6.44 -5.31
C GLU A 56 -23.33 -6.09 -4.15
N LEU A 57 -23.84 -5.50 -3.07
CA LEU A 57 -23.05 -5.20 -1.89
C LEU A 57 -22.53 -6.49 -1.24
N GLU A 58 -23.36 -7.52 -1.08
CA GLU A 58 -22.94 -8.81 -0.52
C GLU A 58 -21.87 -9.48 -1.40
N GLU A 59 -22.07 -9.48 -2.73
CA GLU A 59 -21.08 -10.01 -3.67
C GLU A 59 -19.74 -9.27 -3.56
N LYS A 60 -19.78 -7.93 -3.43
CA LYS A 60 -18.56 -7.13 -3.27
C LYS A 60 -17.87 -7.39 -1.94
N ILE A 61 -18.61 -7.57 -0.86
CA ILE A 61 -18.07 -7.97 0.43
C ILE A 61 -17.33 -9.31 0.31
N ASP A 62 -17.92 -10.30 -0.36
CA ASP A 62 -17.31 -11.61 -0.53
C ASP A 62 -16.10 -11.60 -1.47
N GLN A 63 -16.13 -10.77 -2.51
CA GLN A 63 -14.95 -10.53 -3.35
C GLN A 63 -13.79 -9.97 -2.52
N VAL A 64 -14.04 -8.96 -1.68
CA VAL A 64 -13.01 -8.36 -0.81
C VAL A 64 -12.46 -9.39 0.18
N LYS A 65 -13.31 -10.20 0.82
CA LYS A 65 -12.87 -11.29 1.71
C LYS A 65 -11.96 -12.27 0.97
N THR A 66 -12.36 -12.68 -0.24
CA THR A 66 -11.56 -13.60 -1.08
C THR A 66 -10.19 -13.00 -1.42
N TYR A 67 -10.14 -11.75 -1.87
CA TYR A 67 -8.88 -11.08 -2.19
C TYR A 67 -7.97 -10.94 -0.96
N TYR A 68 -8.55 -10.59 0.20
CA TYR A 68 -7.81 -10.50 1.45
C TYR A 68 -7.20 -11.86 1.84
N ASN A 69 -8.01 -12.93 1.82
CA ASN A 69 -7.52 -14.28 2.15
C ASN A 69 -6.42 -14.73 1.19
N LYS A 70 -6.61 -14.51 -0.11
CA LYS A 70 -5.58 -14.79 -1.12
C LYS A 70 -4.27 -14.05 -0.82
N HIS A 71 -4.35 -12.75 -0.52
CA HIS A 71 -3.17 -11.94 -0.18
C HIS A 71 -2.46 -12.45 1.08
N GLN A 72 -3.20 -12.86 2.11
CA GLN A 72 -2.59 -13.42 3.33
C GLN A 72 -1.88 -14.75 3.05
N LEU A 73 -2.47 -15.62 2.24
CA LEU A 73 -1.85 -16.88 1.82
C LEU A 73 -0.58 -16.64 0.99
N GLU A 74 -0.61 -15.66 0.08
CA GLU A 74 0.57 -15.26 -0.71
C GLU A 74 1.69 -14.73 0.19
N LYS A 75 1.38 -13.89 1.19
CA LYS A 75 2.37 -13.43 2.18
C LYS A 75 3.03 -14.58 2.94
N GLN A 76 2.26 -15.60 3.32
CA GLN A 76 2.84 -16.75 4.01
C GLN A 76 3.68 -17.62 3.06
N ALA A 77 3.25 -17.81 1.82
CA ALA A 77 3.98 -18.61 0.82
C ALA A 77 5.26 -17.93 0.29
N ASN A 78 5.35 -16.60 0.37
CA ASN A 78 6.52 -15.86 -0.09
C ASN A 78 7.70 -15.88 0.90
N LYS A 79 7.50 -16.32 2.14
CA LYS A 79 8.60 -16.46 3.13
C LYS A 79 9.67 -17.47 2.73
N GLU A 80 9.38 -18.36 1.78
CA GLU A 80 10.31 -19.39 1.29
C GLU A 80 10.82 -19.10 -0.13
N LYS A 81 10.47 -17.94 -0.72
CA LYS A 81 10.85 -17.57 -2.09
C LYS A 81 11.80 -16.38 -2.08
N ILE A 82 12.76 -16.43 -3.00
CA ILE A 82 13.64 -15.27 -3.26
C ILE A 82 12.79 -14.14 -3.87
N CYS A 83 12.80 -12.98 -3.22
CA CYS A 83 12.19 -11.75 -3.70
C CYS A 83 13.08 -11.11 -4.79
N PHE A 84 12.44 -10.73 -5.89
CA PHE A 84 13.06 -10.01 -7.02
C PHE A 84 12.45 -8.61 -7.24
N GLY A 85 11.50 -8.21 -6.40
CA GLY A 85 10.79 -6.94 -6.47
C GLY A 85 11.41 -5.89 -5.55
N CYS A 86 10.55 -5.18 -4.82
CA CYS A 86 10.97 -4.34 -3.70
C CYS A 86 11.31 -5.24 -2.51
N LEU A 87 12.53 -5.14 -2.01
CA LEU A 87 12.97 -5.92 -0.86
C LEU A 87 12.29 -5.43 0.41
N GLU A 88 11.63 -6.34 1.13
CA GLU A 88 11.05 -6.08 2.46
C GLU A 88 11.71 -6.95 3.55
N VAL A 89 11.61 -6.50 4.80
CA VAL A 89 12.10 -7.28 5.95
C VAL A 89 11.35 -8.61 6.03
N HIS A 90 12.06 -9.68 6.39
CA HIS A 90 11.62 -11.09 6.44
C HIS A 90 11.49 -11.81 5.09
N GLU A 91 11.69 -11.14 3.96
CA GLU A 91 11.80 -11.81 2.67
C GLU A 91 13.17 -12.45 2.47
N ILE A 92 13.24 -13.48 1.62
CA ILE A 92 14.53 -14.05 1.20
C ILE A 92 15.05 -13.21 0.03
N ALA A 93 16.31 -12.82 0.07
CA ALA A 93 16.96 -12.11 -1.03
C ALA A 93 18.26 -12.79 -1.44
N ALA A 94 18.62 -12.62 -2.70
CA ALA A 94 19.86 -13.13 -3.27
C ALA A 94 20.73 -11.97 -3.73
N PHE A 95 22.03 -12.07 -3.42
CA PHE A 95 23.03 -11.06 -3.72
C PHE A 95 24.18 -11.71 -4.47
N VAL A 96 24.70 -11.03 -5.49
CA VAL A 96 25.79 -11.52 -6.34
C VAL A 96 27.01 -10.64 -6.14
N LEU A 97 28.17 -11.28 -6.03
CA LEU A 97 29.45 -10.58 -5.96
C LEU A 97 29.73 -9.88 -7.29
N THR A 98 29.84 -8.57 -7.26
CA THR A 98 30.21 -7.76 -8.41
C THR A 98 31.72 -7.80 -8.66
N SER A 99 32.15 -7.45 -9.87
CA SER A 99 33.57 -7.29 -10.20
C SER A 99 34.26 -6.19 -9.40
N ALA A 100 33.50 -5.25 -8.84
CA ALA A 100 34.00 -4.20 -7.96
C ALA A 100 34.23 -4.68 -6.51
N GLY A 101 33.84 -5.92 -6.19
CA GLY A 101 34.15 -6.56 -4.91
C GLY A 101 33.11 -6.32 -3.80
N TYR A 102 31.95 -5.75 -4.11
CA TYR A 102 30.78 -5.70 -3.21
C TYR A 102 29.65 -6.60 -3.74
N TYR A 103 28.71 -6.98 -2.89
CA TYR A 103 27.54 -7.76 -3.32
C TYR A 103 26.35 -6.85 -3.61
N GLU A 104 25.66 -7.13 -4.71
CA GLU A 104 24.47 -6.39 -5.14
C GLU A 104 23.26 -7.33 -5.25
N ALA A 105 22.09 -6.86 -4.84
CA ALA A 105 20.87 -7.66 -4.84
C ALA A 105 20.36 -7.93 -6.26
N ILE A 106 19.91 -9.16 -6.53
CA ILE A 106 19.23 -9.50 -7.77
C ILE A 106 17.79 -8.99 -7.69
N THR A 107 17.50 -7.85 -8.32
CA THR A 107 16.16 -7.25 -8.37
C THR A 107 15.79 -6.87 -9.81
N ARG A 108 14.49 -6.86 -10.15
CA ARG A 108 14.00 -6.64 -11.52
C ARG A 108 13.81 -5.16 -11.86
N ASN A 109 13.37 -4.35 -10.88
CA ASN A 109 12.97 -2.96 -11.10
C ASN A 109 13.50 -2.00 -10.00
N CYS A 110 14.43 -2.49 -9.18
CA CYS A 110 15.08 -1.73 -8.14
C CYS A 110 16.60 -1.78 -8.39
N SER A 111 17.33 -0.76 -7.97
CA SER A 111 18.79 -0.74 -8.07
C SER A 111 19.37 -0.20 -6.77
N ASN A 112 20.69 -0.30 -6.60
CA ASN A 112 21.40 0.24 -5.45
C ASN A 112 21.09 -0.46 -4.11
N TYR A 113 20.74 -1.75 -4.15
CA TYR A 113 20.63 -2.58 -2.94
C TYR A 113 21.91 -3.39 -2.79
N TYR A 114 22.69 -3.07 -1.76
CA TYR A 114 23.98 -3.71 -1.50
C TYR A 114 23.92 -4.50 -0.21
N LEU A 115 24.67 -5.59 -0.15
CA LEU A 115 24.77 -6.38 1.07
C LEU A 115 25.66 -5.65 2.09
N SER A 116 25.24 -5.64 3.34
CA SER A 116 26.00 -5.02 4.43
C SER A 116 27.26 -5.82 4.78
N ASP A 117 28.32 -5.15 5.24
CA ASP A 117 29.59 -5.79 5.60
C ASP A 117 29.43 -6.79 6.76
N GLU A 118 28.49 -6.56 7.67
CA GLU A 118 28.15 -7.47 8.76
C GLU A 118 27.65 -8.81 8.22
N SER A 119 26.82 -8.78 7.17
CA SER A 119 26.34 -10.00 6.52
C SER A 119 27.46 -10.66 5.73
N VAL A 120 28.32 -9.90 5.05
CA VAL A 120 29.48 -10.48 4.35
C VAL A 120 30.40 -11.21 5.32
N ALA A 121 30.68 -10.61 6.49
CA ALA A 121 31.49 -11.22 7.54
C ALA A 121 30.82 -12.50 8.09
N LEU A 122 29.52 -12.44 8.39
CA LEU A 122 28.75 -13.59 8.86
C LEU A 122 28.89 -14.79 7.91
N PHE A 123 28.75 -14.59 6.60
CA PHE A 123 28.83 -15.70 5.63
C PHE A 123 30.28 -16.12 5.34
N ALA A 124 31.27 -15.23 5.51
CA ALA A 124 32.69 -15.56 5.35
C ALA A 124 33.22 -16.47 6.47
N GLU A 125 32.67 -16.37 7.69
CA GLU A 125 33.04 -17.25 8.80
C GLU A 125 32.54 -18.69 8.62
N HIS A 126 31.46 -18.89 7.86
CA HIS A 126 30.78 -20.18 7.70
C HIS A 126 31.12 -20.89 6.38
N VAL A 127 31.81 -20.23 5.44
CA VAL A 127 32.18 -20.81 4.13
C VAL A 127 33.70 -20.69 3.91
N PRO A 128 34.41 -21.76 3.51
CA PRO A 128 35.88 -21.76 3.39
C PRO A 128 36.47 -20.75 2.40
N SER A 129 35.64 -20.24 1.47
CA SER A 129 36.01 -19.28 0.45
C SER A 129 34.90 -18.23 0.32
N ARG A 130 35.27 -16.99 0.00
CA ARG A 130 34.31 -15.93 -0.27
C ARG A 130 33.33 -16.36 -1.37
N PRO A 131 32.02 -16.48 -1.10
CA PRO A 131 31.08 -17.02 -2.07
C PRO A 131 30.80 -16.03 -3.21
N ASN A 132 30.48 -16.52 -4.40
CA ASN A 132 30.10 -15.64 -5.53
C ASN A 132 28.67 -15.09 -5.40
N TYR A 133 27.86 -15.71 -4.54
CA TYR A 133 26.50 -15.28 -4.23
C TYR A 133 26.16 -15.58 -2.78
N ILE A 134 25.28 -14.77 -2.21
CA ILE A 134 24.76 -14.93 -0.84
C ILE A 134 23.24 -14.93 -0.93
N VAL A 135 22.61 -15.91 -0.28
CA VAL A 135 21.15 -15.97 -0.13
C VAL A 135 20.84 -15.96 1.37
N GLY A 136 19.97 -15.05 1.79
CA GLY A 136 19.64 -14.88 3.19
C GLY A 136 18.27 -14.24 3.39
N GLN A 137 17.74 -14.37 4.61
CA GLN A 137 16.51 -13.68 5.01
C GLN A 137 16.85 -12.26 5.45
N ILE A 138 16.18 -11.26 4.88
CA ILE A 138 16.38 -9.85 5.22
C ILE A 138 15.95 -9.60 6.66
N VAL A 139 16.86 -9.05 7.46
CA VAL A 139 16.60 -8.64 8.85
C VAL A 139 16.60 -7.13 9.01
N HIS A 140 17.33 -6.41 8.16
CA HIS A 140 17.41 -4.96 8.19
C HIS A 140 17.64 -4.38 6.81
N ILE A 141 17.02 -3.23 6.54
CA ILE A 141 17.27 -2.41 5.35
C ILE A 141 17.53 -0.99 5.83
N GLU A 142 18.74 -0.50 5.61
CA GLU A 142 19.14 0.86 5.93
C GLU A 142 19.16 1.70 4.65
N ARG A 143 18.42 2.81 4.62
CA ARG A 143 18.46 3.77 3.52
C ARG A 143 19.56 4.81 3.77
N GLN A 144 20.47 4.94 2.82
CA GLN A 144 21.55 5.91 2.83
C GLN A 144 21.51 6.81 1.59
N ILE A 145 22.15 7.98 1.70
CA ILE A 145 22.30 8.94 0.61
C ILE A 145 23.77 9.28 0.49
N VAL A 146 24.31 9.25 -0.72
CA VAL A 146 25.71 9.60 -0.97
C VAL A 146 25.95 11.07 -0.59
N LYS A 147 26.75 11.27 0.45
CA LYS A 147 27.15 12.60 0.93
C LYS A 147 28.35 13.12 0.15
N ALA A 148 28.40 14.43 -0.07
CA ALA A 148 29.59 15.08 -0.60
C ALA A 148 30.74 14.99 0.41
N ALA A 149 31.97 14.83 -0.06
CA ALA A 149 33.15 14.95 0.79
C ALA A 149 33.19 16.35 1.42
N PRO A 150 33.49 16.49 2.72
CA PRO A 150 33.66 17.79 3.33
C PRO A 150 34.87 18.49 2.68
N PRO A 151 34.81 19.82 2.51
CA PRO A 151 35.94 20.57 1.98
C PRO A 151 37.16 20.32 2.87
N ARG A 152 38.29 19.92 2.26
CA ARG A 152 39.56 19.77 2.96
C ARG A 152 39.92 21.13 3.59
N PRO A 153 40.29 21.19 4.88
CA PRO A 153 40.93 22.38 5.41
C PRO A 153 42.27 22.57 4.70
N GLU A 154 42.39 23.68 3.99
CA GLU A 154 43.64 24.14 3.39
C GLU A 154 44.69 24.29 4.50
N HIS A 155 45.80 23.55 4.36
CA HIS A 155 46.92 23.59 5.29
C HIS A 155 47.59 24.96 5.26
N VAL A 156 47.31 25.82 6.25
CA VAL A 156 48.18 26.94 6.58
C VAL A 156 49.35 26.41 7.42
N ARG A 157 50.50 26.39 6.78
CA ARG A 157 51.85 26.11 7.28
C ARG A 157 52.19 26.94 8.53
N ALA A 158 52.46 26.31 9.67
CA ALA A 158 53.33 26.83 10.73
C ALA A 158 53.92 25.68 11.58
N GLU A 159 55.10 25.93 12.14
CA GLU A 159 56.18 24.99 12.42
C GLU A 159 56.10 24.19 13.74
N LYS A 160 56.84 23.06 13.75
CA LYS A 160 57.46 22.28 14.85
C LYS A 160 57.24 22.77 16.29
N PHE A 161 56.88 21.85 17.20
CA PHE A 161 57.71 21.44 18.35
C PHE A 161 57.24 20.10 18.95
N THR A 162 58.21 19.32 19.42
CA THR A 162 58.18 17.92 19.87
C THR A 162 57.60 17.75 21.28
N THR A 163 56.78 16.72 21.53
CA THR A 163 57.00 15.62 22.53
C THR A 163 55.77 14.71 22.72
N PRO A 164 55.95 13.42 23.04
CA PRO A 164 54.87 12.45 23.22
C PRO A 164 54.66 12.06 24.70
N ASP A 165 53.42 12.13 25.22
CA ASP A 165 52.93 11.16 26.20
C ASP A 165 51.42 11.29 26.49
N LYS A 166 50.85 10.18 26.97
CA LYS A 166 49.55 9.99 27.64
C LYS A 166 48.27 9.92 26.79
N GLY A 167 47.91 8.67 26.52
CA GLY A 167 46.64 8.06 26.93
C GLY A 167 45.40 8.92 26.74
N THR A 168 44.64 8.65 25.68
CA THR A 168 43.25 9.06 25.62
C THR A 168 42.48 8.04 24.80
N ASP A 169 41.50 7.43 25.47
CA ASP A 169 40.32 6.82 24.87
C ASP A 169 39.71 7.80 23.88
N TRP A 170 40.09 7.68 22.62
CA TRP A 170 39.29 8.20 21.51
C TRP A 170 38.73 6.97 20.83
N LEU A 171 37.52 6.60 21.22
CA LEU A 171 36.53 6.09 20.28
C LEU A 171 36.36 7.19 19.22
N THR A 172 37.32 7.26 18.29
CA THR A 172 37.18 8.01 17.06
C THR A 172 36.11 7.26 16.30
N LEU A 173 34.85 7.64 16.54
CA LEU A 173 33.80 7.57 15.55
C LEU A 173 34.38 8.25 14.31
N ASN A 174 35.02 7.44 13.47
CA ASN A 174 35.33 7.79 12.11
C ASN A 174 33.97 8.08 11.45
N SER A 175 33.49 9.30 11.61
CA SER A 175 32.70 10.00 10.58
C SER A 175 33.66 10.25 9.41
N GLY A 176 34.20 9.15 8.88
CA GLY A 176 35.04 9.13 7.71
C GLY A 176 34.12 9.45 6.56
N SER A 177 34.35 10.61 5.96
CA SER A 177 34.02 10.87 4.58
C SER A 177 34.78 9.86 3.70
N THR A 178 34.37 8.61 3.72
CA THR A 178 34.77 7.65 2.71
C THR A 178 33.95 7.99 1.47
N PRO A 179 34.59 8.21 0.30
CA PRO A 179 33.84 8.28 -0.95
C PRO A 179 33.00 7.01 -1.06
N ASN A 180 31.76 7.15 -1.54
CA ASN A 180 30.82 6.04 -1.62
C ASN A 180 31.49 4.81 -2.29
N PRO A 181 31.57 3.66 -1.60
CA PRO A 181 32.27 2.47 -2.12
C PRO A 181 31.59 1.86 -3.35
N TYR A 182 30.33 2.23 -3.62
CA TYR A 182 29.54 1.69 -4.72
C TYR A 182 29.60 2.54 -6.00
N GLY A 183 30.38 3.63 -6.01
CA GLY A 183 30.56 4.48 -7.20
C GLY A 183 29.32 5.27 -7.62
N LEU A 184 28.31 5.42 -6.75
CA LEU A 184 27.10 6.21 -7.05
C LEU A 184 27.34 7.73 -6.90
N PRO A 185 26.64 8.56 -7.70
CA PRO A 185 26.72 10.02 -7.63
C PRO A 185 26.31 10.59 -6.27
N VAL A 186 26.83 11.77 -5.94
CA VAL A 186 26.38 12.55 -4.77
C VAL A 186 24.88 12.84 -4.88
N GLY A 187 24.16 12.62 -3.78
CA GLY A 187 22.70 12.77 -3.72
C GLY A 187 21.92 11.53 -4.15
N CYS A 188 22.57 10.49 -4.67
CA CYS A 188 21.88 9.23 -4.97
C CYS A 188 21.58 8.44 -3.70
N GLU A 189 20.42 7.80 -3.69
CA GLU A 189 20.00 6.91 -2.62
C GLU A 189 20.49 5.48 -2.90
N TYR A 190 20.90 4.81 -1.84
CA TYR A 190 21.22 3.39 -1.84
C TYR A 190 20.77 2.74 -0.55
N PHE A 191 20.70 1.42 -0.56
CA PHE A 191 20.18 0.63 0.54
C PHE A 191 21.23 -0.40 0.94
N LEU A 192 21.61 -0.39 2.22
CA LEU A 192 22.37 -1.49 2.80
C LEU A 192 21.41 -2.50 3.38
N VAL A 193 21.52 -3.74 2.94
CA VAL A 193 20.65 -4.84 3.36
C VAL A 193 21.45 -5.77 4.24
N THR A 194 20.97 -6.00 5.45
CA THR A 194 21.50 -7.02 6.35
C THR A 194 20.63 -8.26 6.24
N VAL A 195 21.25 -9.42 6.06
CA VAL A 195 20.55 -10.70 5.97
C VAL A 195 21.10 -11.71 6.96
N ALA A 196 20.20 -12.52 7.52
CA ALA A 196 20.55 -13.69 8.30
C ALA A 196 20.70 -14.91 7.38
N MET A 197 21.53 -15.86 7.82
CA MET A 197 21.60 -17.18 7.18
C MET A 197 20.23 -17.86 7.28
N LEU A 198 19.82 -18.50 6.19
CA LEU A 198 18.64 -19.36 6.22
C LEU A 198 18.97 -20.60 7.07
N PRO A 199 18.03 -21.13 7.85
CA PRO A 199 18.24 -22.40 8.53
C PRO A 199 18.57 -23.47 7.49
N ASP A 200 19.57 -24.30 7.75
CA ASP A 200 20.07 -25.33 6.83
C ASP A 200 18.91 -26.18 6.30
N THR A 201 18.45 -25.85 5.10
CA THR A 201 17.70 -26.80 4.28
C THR A 201 18.76 -27.68 3.66
N THR A 202 18.84 -28.90 4.17
CA THR A 202 19.70 -29.99 3.72
C THR A 202 19.47 -30.30 2.24
N ILE A 203 19.98 -29.47 1.34
CA ILE A 203 20.27 -29.84 -0.04
C ILE A 203 21.79 -29.92 -0.16
N HIS A 204 22.37 -30.80 0.66
CA HIS A 204 23.63 -31.43 0.29
C HIS A 204 23.32 -32.29 -0.93
N SER A 205 23.47 -31.74 -2.14
CA SER A 205 23.71 -32.58 -3.30
C SER A 205 25.09 -33.21 -3.08
N SER A 206 25.13 -34.40 -2.50
CA SER A 206 26.30 -35.25 -2.58
C SER A 206 26.65 -35.38 -4.06
N SER A 207 27.82 -34.91 -4.44
CA SER A 207 28.33 -35.15 -5.79
C SER A 207 28.47 -36.68 -5.98
N PRO A 208 27.90 -37.28 -7.03
CA PRO A 208 28.17 -38.68 -7.33
C PRO A 208 29.66 -38.81 -7.68
N SER A 209 30.31 -39.78 -7.03
CA SER A 209 31.71 -40.16 -7.23
C SER A 209 31.96 -40.77 -8.60
#